data_AF-A0A2V6Z101-F1
#
_entry.id   AF-A0A2V6Z101-F1
#
_cell.length_a   1.000
_cell.length_b   1.000
_cell.length_c   1.000
_cell.angle_alpha   90.00
_cell.angle_beta   90.00
_cell.angle_gamma   90.00
#
_symmetry.space_group_name_H-M   'P 1'
#
loop_
_entity.id
_entity.type
_entity.pdbx_description
1 polymer ?
#
loop_
_entity_poly.entity_id
_entity_poly.type
_entity_poly.pdbx_seq_one_letter_code
_entity_poly.pdbx_strand_id
1 'polypeptide(L)'
;MGASPCWRSRRRTSRPASFASRSSRARSAGGRPSCTSTRKTPSAADRGRTRCTSTSRSTSADGVVAGAPHPPHRRRTRSVERFIYICLGGAIGTGLRYLTGTLAVRWLGIDFPYGTLIVNVVGSFLIGLIQQVGLTSPLIPDTTRLFLTVGIMGGLTTYSSFSYETLRLAQTGAWGQAWANVLLTTALCLGVCFLGVGVGRAIVGARL
;
A
#
# COMPACT_ATOMS: atom_id res chain seq x y z
N MET A 1 65.58 22.03 -19.67
CA MET A 1 65.68 22.49 -18.27
C MET A 1 64.31 23.10 -17.94
N GLY A 2 63.32 22.34 -17.47
CA GLY A 2 63.17 21.77 -16.12
C GLY A 2 62.19 22.68 -15.35
N ALA A 3 61.15 22.26 -14.63
CA ALA A 3 60.55 20.98 -14.32
C ALA A 3 59.10 21.28 -13.86
N SER A 4 58.17 20.35 -14.09
CA SER A 4 56.82 20.38 -13.51
C SER A 4 56.87 20.15 -11.99
N PRO A 5 55.88 20.65 -11.22
CA PRO A 5 55.51 20.01 -9.96
C PRO A 5 54.16 19.28 -10.09
N CYS A 6 54.29 17.96 -10.04
CA CYS A 6 53.29 16.98 -9.67
C CYS A 6 52.79 17.26 -8.23
N TRP A 7 51.49 17.47 -8.01
CA TRP A 7 50.92 17.35 -6.66
C TRP A 7 49.94 16.19 -6.58
N ARG A 8 50.45 15.17 -5.89
CA ARG A 8 49.89 13.86 -5.63
C ARG A 8 49.15 13.89 -4.28
N SER A 9 47.97 13.27 -4.28
CA SER A 9 47.30 12.58 -3.16
C SER A 9 46.95 13.33 -1.86
N ARG A 10 45.64 13.38 -1.58
CA ARG A 10 45.12 12.89 -0.29
C ARG A 10 43.80 12.16 -0.50
N ARG A 11 43.86 10.82 -0.47
CA ARG A 11 42.72 9.96 -0.19
C ARG A 11 42.31 10.21 1.27
N ARG A 12 41.06 10.60 1.52
CA ARG A 12 40.42 10.39 2.83
C ARG A 12 39.32 9.35 2.65
N THR A 13 39.73 8.13 2.95
CA THR A 13 38.85 7.02 3.27
C THR A 13 38.24 7.24 4.66
N SER A 14 36.92 7.24 4.76
CA SER A 14 36.23 6.87 6.01
C SER A 14 34.90 6.20 5.66
N ARG A 15 34.77 4.99 6.20
CA ARG A 15 33.84 3.90 5.87
C ARG A 15 32.40 4.18 6.30
N PRO A 16 31.42 3.43 5.77
CA PRO A 16 30.00 3.59 6.10
C PRO A 16 29.67 2.98 7.47
N ALA A 17 28.77 3.62 8.21
CA ALA A 17 28.17 3.05 9.42
C ALA A 17 27.08 2.03 9.03
N SER A 18 27.46 0.77 9.05
CA SER A 18 26.57 -0.39 9.06
C SER A 18 25.86 -0.52 10.42
N PHE A 19 24.53 -0.38 10.47
CA PHE A 19 23.75 -0.79 11.64
C PHE A 19 23.33 -2.24 11.46
N ALA A 20 24.15 -3.14 12.03
CA ALA A 20 23.95 -4.57 11.99
C ALA A 20 22.88 -5.02 12.99
N SER A 21 22.07 -5.95 12.51
CA SER A 21 21.24 -6.88 13.27
C SER A 21 21.94 -7.45 14.52
N ARG A 22 21.26 -7.42 15.66
CA ARG A 22 21.55 -8.33 16.78
C ARG A 22 20.35 -9.22 17.04
N SER A 23 20.43 -10.41 16.47
CA SER A 23 19.81 -11.62 17.00
C SER A 23 20.65 -12.17 18.15
N SER A 24 20.06 -12.34 19.33
CA SER A 24 20.59 -13.24 20.36
C SER A 24 19.49 -14.21 20.77
N ARG A 25 19.64 -15.44 20.29
CA ARG A 25 18.99 -16.66 20.80
C ARG A 25 19.53 -17.01 22.19
N ALA A 26 18.75 -17.86 22.86
CA ALA A 26 19.03 -18.77 23.99
C ALA A 26 18.42 -18.29 25.32
N ARG A 27 17.75 -19.13 26.13
CA ARG A 27 17.46 -20.57 26.10
C ARG A 27 16.49 -20.87 27.26
N SER A 28 15.61 -21.85 27.03
CA SER A 28 15.30 -22.98 27.93
C SER A 28 14.45 -22.79 29.20
N ALA A 29 13.67 -23.85 29.47
CA ALA A 29 12.87 -24.22 30.64
C ALA A 29 11.52 -23.48 30.73
N GLY A 30 10.35 -24.12 30.80
CA GLY A 30 9.99 -25.46 31.24
C GLY A 30 8.71 -25.30 32.07
N GLY A 31 7.63 -26.01 31.75
CA GLY A 31 6.41 -25.96 32.57
C GLY A 31 5.12 -26.21 31.79
N ARG A 32 4.49 -27.34 32.09
CA ARG A 32 3.23 -27.87 31.53
C ARG A 32 2.02 -26.96 31.85
N PRO A 33 0.91 -27.03 31.08
CA PRO A 33 -0.36 -26.47 31.52
C PRO A 33 -0.97 -27.37 32.61
N SER A 34 -1.13 -26.82 33.80
CA SER A 34 -1.86 -27.41 34.92
C SER A 34 -3.36 -27.27 34.68
N CYS A 35 -4.02 -28.42 34.44
CA CYS A 35 -5.46 -28.58 34.51
C CYS A 35 -5.94 -28.31 35.96
N THR A 36 -6.65 -27.22 36.18
CA THR A 36 -7.37 -26.98 37.43
C THR A 36 -8.82 -27.43 37.28
N SER A 37 -9.02 -28.66 37.76
CA SER A 37 -10.28 -29.25 38.18
C SER A 37 -11.06 -28.31 39.10
N THR A 38 -12.31 -28.01 38.76
CA THR A 38 -13.30 -27.51 39.71
C THR A 38 -14.46 -28.50 39.81
N ARG A 39 -14.52 -29.09 41.00
CA ARG A 39 -15.54 -29.95 41.64
C ARG A 39 -16.96 -29.91 41.07
N LYS A 40 -17.60 -31.10 41.07
CA LYS A 40 -18.66 -31.47 42.02
C LYS A 40 -19.00 -32.98 41.93
N THR A 41 -18.93 -33.68 43.05
CA THR A 41 -19.62 -34.95 43.37
C THR A 41 -20.69 -34.61 44.43
N PRO A 42 -21.57 -35.53 44.90
CA PRO A 42 -21.84 -36.93 44.52
C PRO A 42 -23.36 -37.26 44.33
N SER A 43 -23.70 -38.42 43.74
CA SER A 43 -24.87 -39.27 44.09
C SER A 43 -24.89 -40.47 43.13
N ALA A 44 -24.43 -41.66 43.52
CA ALA A 44 -25.22 -42.77 44.08
C ALA A 44 -26.23 -43.40 43.09
N ALA A 45 -26.09 -44.73 42.93
CA ALA A 45 -26.97 -45.67 42.23
C ALA A 45 -26.90 -45.68 40.69
N ASP A 46 -26.26 -46.70 40.11
CA ASP A 46 -27.04 -47.79 39.49
C ASP A 46 -26.16 -49.02 39.20
N ARG A 47 -26.76 -50.19 39.37
CA ARG A 47 -26.19 -51.52 39.15
C ARG A 47 -26.66 -52.03 37.78
N GLY A 48 -25.78 -52.66 37.02
CA GLY A 48 -26.18 -53.48 35.87
C GLY A 48 -25.02 -53.64 34.89
N ARG A 49 -24.25 -54.72 34.95
CA ARG A 49 -24.52 -56.01 34.30
C ARG A 49 -24.80 -55.86 32.80
N THR A 50 -23.80 -56.14 31.98
CA THR A 50 -23.80 -56.89 30.70
C THR A 50 -22.59 -56.44 29.90
N ARG A 51 -21.89 -57.24 29.10
CA ARG A 51 -21.76 -58.68 28.86
C ARG A 51 -20.59 -58.72 27.88
N CYS A 52 -19.58 -59.56 28.14
CA CYS A 52 -18.56 -59.86 27.15
C CYS A 52 -19.22 -60.59 25.96
N THR A 53 -19.04 -60.06 24.76
CA THR A 53 -19.10 -60.84 23.54
C THR A 53 -17.80 -60.60 22.78
N SER A 54 -17.01 -61.66 22.72
CA SER A 54 -15.96 -61.89 21.74
C SER A 54 -16.46 -61.53 20.34
N THR A 55 -15.59 -61.00 19.49
CA THR A 55 -15.19 -61.64 18.22
C THR A 55 -14.01 -60.88 17.64
N SER A 56 -13.04 -61.66 17.19
CA SER A 56 -11.81 -61.31 16.49
C SER A 56 -12.01 -60.41 15.27
N ARG A 57 -11.04 -59.50 15.04
CA ARG A 57 -10.26 -59.44 13.78
C ARG A 57 -9.20 -58.36 13.85
N SER A 58 -7.95 -58.81 13.75
CA SER A 58 -6.83 -58.02 13.27
C SER A 58 -7.03 -57.74 11.78
N THR A 59 -7.35 -56.49 11.46
CA THR A 59 -7.01 -55.86 10.17
C THR A 59 -6.44 -54.51 10.60
N SER A 60 -5.12 -54.38 10.77
CA SER A 60 -4.23 -53.97 9.69
C SER A 60 -4.97 -53.07 8.69
N ALA A 61 -5.29 -51.86 9.15
CA ALA A 61 -5.56 -50.73 8.31
C ALA A 61 -4.74 -49.59 8.90
N ASP A 62 -3.50 -49.49 8.45
CA ASP A 62 -2.72 -48.26 8.50
C ASP A 62 -3.55 -47.17 7.82
N GLY A 63 -4.33 -46.46 8.62
CA GLY A 63 -4.99 -45.24 8.23
C GLY A 63 -3.94 -44.16 8.07
N VAL A 64 -3.15 -44.24 7.00
CA VAL A 64 -2.45 -43.09 6.44
C VAL A 64 -3.55 -42.11 6.06
N VAL A 65 -3.80 -41.15 6.95
CA VAL A 65 -4.55 -39.94 6.63
C VAL A 65 -3.86 -39.36 5.42
N ALA A 66 -4.47 -39.55 4.25
CA ALA A 66 -4.07 -38.89 3.02
C ALA A 66 -4.02 -37.40 3.35
N GLY A 67 -2.79 -36.88 3.44
CA GLY A 67 -2.55 -35.47 3.68
C GLY A 67 -3.35 -34.68 2.67
N ALA A 68 -4.26 -33.84 3.16
CA ALA A 68 -5.00 -32.92 2.34
C ALA A 68 -4.03 -32.21 1.39
N PRO A 69 -4.33 -32.09 0.08
CA PRO A 69 -3.43 -31.43 -0.84
C PRO A 69 -3.21 -29.99 -0.37
N HIS A 70 -1.97 -29.67 0.01
CA HIS A 70 -1.56 -28.30 0.27
C HIS A 70 -1.89 -27.46 -0.97
N PRO A 71 -2.72 -26.40 -0.86
CA PRO A 71 -3.01 -25.57 -2.00
C PRO A 71 -1.70 -24.97 -2.51
N PRO A 72 -1.47 -24.92 -3.83
CA PRO A 72 -0.22 -24.42 -4.38
C PRO A 72 0.01 -22.98 -3.92
N HIS A 73 1.29 -22.62 -3.84
CA HIS A 73 1.89 -21.37 -3.36
C HIS A 73 1.51 -20.12 -4.22
N ARG A 74 0.25 -20.01 -4.66
CA ARG A 74 -0.32 -19.04 -5.61
C ARG A 74 -0.34 -17.59 -5.10
N ARG A 75 0.02 -17.37 -3.83
CA ARG A 75 0.09 -16.04 -3.20
C ARG A 75 1.27 -15.20 -3.73
N ARG A 76 2.38 -15.81 -4.16
CA ARG A 76 3.59 -15.05 -4.55
C ARG A 76 3.48 -14.38 -5.91
N THR A 77 2.87 -15.04 -6.90
CA THR A 77 2.78 -14.53 -8.28
C THR A 77 1.87 -13.31 -8.40
N ARG A 78 0.74 -13.27 -7.66
CA ARG A 78 -0.17 -12.12 -7.70
C ARG A 78 0.43 -10.82 -7.17
N SER A 79 1.41 -10.90 -6.26
CA SER A 79 2.08 -9.71 -5.72
C SER A 79 3.03 -9.07 -6.72
N VAL A 80 3.79 -9.90 -7.46
CA VAL A 80 4.73 -9.42 -8.50
C VAL A 80 3.96 -8.83 -9.67
N GLU A 81 2.88 -9.49 -10.09
CA GLU A 81 1.98 -8.97 -11.13
C GLU A 81 1.42 -7.59 -10.77
N ARG A 82 0.84 -7.45 -9.56
CA ARG A 82 0.32 -6.17 -9.06
C ARG A 82 1.38 -5.07 -9.04
N PHE A 83 2.59 -5.41 -8.62
CA PHE A 83 3.71 -4.46 -8.57
C PHE A 83 4.04 -3.91 -9.97
N ILE A 84 4.14 -4.79 -10.98
CA ILE A 84 4.42 -4.38 -12.37
C ILE A 84 3.34 -3.44 -12.88
N TYR A 85 2.07 -3.77 -12.64
CA TYR A 85 0.96 -2.88 -13.01
C TYR A 85 1.09 -1.52 -12.32
N ILE A 86 1.30 -1.47 -11.01
CA ILE A 86 1.48 -0.20 -10.29
C ILE A 86 2.63 0.62 -10.90
N CYS A 87 3.77 0.00 -11.20
CA CYS A 87 4.90 0.68 -11.84
C CYS A 87 4.55 1.23 -13.22
N LEU A 88 3.85 0.46 -14.06
CA LEU A 88 3.41 0.90 -15.39
C LEU A 88 2.44 2.08 -15.28
N GLY A 89 1.47 1.99 -14.37
CA GLY A 89 0.53 3.09 -14.10
C GLY A 89 1.25 4.34 -13.61
N GLY A 90 2.23 4.19 -12.72
CA GLY A 90 3.05 5.28 -12.20
C GLY A 90 3.87 5.98 -13.28
N ALA A 91 4.43 5.23 -14.23
CA ALA A 91 5.14 5.79 -15.38
C ALA A 91 4.20 6.64 -16.26
N ILE A 92 3.00 6.13 -16.54
CA ILE A 92 1.97 6.86 -17.29
C ILE A 92 1.57 8.14 -16.54
N GLY A 93 1.24 8.03 -15.25
CA GLY A 93 0.84 9.17 -14.43
C GLY A 93 1.92 10.26 -14.36
N THR A 94 3.18 9.86 -14.19
CA THR A 94 4.32 10.78 -14.16
C THR A 94 4.53 11.47 -15.52
N GLY A 95 4.38 10.74 -16.62
CA GLY A 95 4.44 11.29 -17.97
C GLY A 95 3.32 12.30 -18.25
N LEU A 96 2.08 11.99 -17.86
CA LEU A 96 0.95 12.90 -17.97
C LEU A 96 1.15 14.17 -17.14
N ARG A 97 1.69 14.03 -15.91
CA ARG A 97 2.03 15.18 -15.08
C ARG A 97 3.06 16.08 -15.74
N TYR A 98 4.13 15.50 -16.28
CA TYR A 98 5.16 16.26 -16.99
C TYR A 98 4.58 17.01 -18.20
N LEU A 99 3.79 16.33 -19.03
CA LEU A 99 3.17 16.94 -20.20
C LEU A 99 2.19 18.06 -19.80
N THR A 100 1.37 17.84 -18.79
CA THR A 100 0.43 18.84 -18.28
C THR A 100 1.17 20.07 -17.74
N GLY A 101 2.27 19.86 -17.01
CA GLY A 101 3.12 20.95 -16.52
C GLY A 101 3.69 21.79 -17.66
N THR A 102 4.28 21.14 -18.67
CA THR A 102 4.84 21.85 -19.84
C THR A 102 3.77 22.58 -20.66
N LEU A 103 2.59 22.00 -20.82
CA LEU A 103 1.47 22.62 -21.53
C LEU A 103 0.92 23.81 -20.74
N ALA A 104 0.76 23.68 -19.42
CA ALA A 104 0.29 24.75 -18.57
C ALA A 104 1.20 25.97 -18.63
N VAL A 105 2.53 25.78 -18.61
CA VAL A 105 3.49 26.89 -18.76
C VAL A 105 3.32 27.60 -20.10
N ARG A 106 3.07 26.85 -21.19
CA ARG A 106 2.87 27.42 -22.53
C ARG A 106 1.58 28.24 -22.66
N TRP A 107 0.51 27.84 -21.97
CA TRP A 107 -0.83 28.42 -22.16
C TRP A 107 -1.20 29.44 -21.09
N LEU A 108 -0.76 29.23 -19.84
CA LEU A 108 -1.16 30.01 -18.67
C LEU A 108 0.00 30.84 -18.09
N GLY A 109 1.21 30.67 -18.62
CA GLY A 109 2.41 31.39 -18.19
C GLY A 109 3.16 30.72 -17.03
N ILE A 110 4.19 31.41 -16.52
CA ILE A 110 5.12 30.90 -15.51
C ILE A 110 4.90 31.50 -14.10
N ASP A 111 4.01 32.50 -13.99
CA ASP A 111 3.85 33.27 -12.76
C ASP A 111 3.18 32.46 -11.64
N PHE A 112 2.41 31.43 -11.99
CA PHE A 112 1.74 30.56 -11.02
C PHE A 112 1.85 29.09 -11.45
N PRO A 113 1.98 28.14 -10.51
CA PRO A 113 2.12 26.71 -10.80
C PRO A 113 0.80 26.04 -11.24
N TYR A 114 0.20 26.52 -12.33
CA TYR A 114 -1.06 25.99 -12.86
C TYR A 114 -0.97 24.50 -13.20
N GLY A 115 0.17 24.03 -13.71
CA GLY A 115 0.37 22.62 -14.04
C GLY A 115 0.18 21.71 -12.83
N THR A 116 0.80 22.05 -11.71
CA THR A 116 0.69 21.30 -10.45
C THR A 116 -0.71 21.37 -9.86
N LEU A 117 -1.37 22.53 -9.94
CA LEU A 117 -2.76 22.68 -9.51
C LEU A 117 -3.68 21.75 -10.30
N ILE A 118 -3.59 21.77 -11.64
CA ILE A 118 -4.46 20.99 -12.52
C ILE A 118 -4.32 19.48 -12.24
N VAL A 119 -3.09 18.96 -12.21
CA VAL A 119 -2.87 17.51 -12.01
C VAL A 119 -3.38 17.05 -10.64
N ASN A 120 -3.22 17.86 -9.60
CA ASN A 120 -3.68 17.54 -8.25
C ASN A 120 -5.21 17.58 -8.14
N VAL A 121 -5.86 18.58 -8.75
CA VAL A 121 -7.32 18.72 -8.76
C VAL A 121 -7.95 17.57 -9.56
N VAL A 122 -7.46 17.30 -10.78
CA VAL A 122 -7.96 16.21 -11.62
C VAL A 122 -7.75 14.86 -10.94
N GLY A 123 -6.56 14.62 -10.38
CA GLY A 123 -6.27 13.37 -9.68
C GLY A 123 -7.13 13.18 -8.43
N SER A 124 -7.41 14.25 -7.68
CA SER A 124 -8.26 14.20 -6.49
C SER A 124 -9.73 13.91 -6.82
N PHE A 125 -10.25 14.47 -7.92
CA PHE A 125 -11.58 14.13 -8.40
C PHE A 125 -11.66 12.65 -8.81
N LEU A 126 -10.71 12.20 -9.63
CA LEU A 126 -10.68 10.84 -10.15
C LEU A 126 -10.51 9.79 -9.05
N ILE A 127 -9.66 10.04 -8.05
CA ILE A 127 -9.49 9.07 -6.96
C ILE A 127 -10.75 8.93 -6.10
N GLY A 128 -11.46 10.03 -5.83
CA GLY A 128 -12.76 9.99 -5.14
C GLY A 128 -13.81 9.20 -5.92
N LEU A 129 -13.88 9.44 -7.24
CA LEU A 129 -14.77 8.71 -8.16
C LEU A 129 -14.45 7.21 -8.20
N ILE A 130 -13.19 6.86 -8.45
CA ILE A 130 -12.72 5.48 -8.61
C ILE A 130 -12.92 4.69 -7.31
N GLN A 131 -12.59 5.29 -6.17
CA GLN A 131 -12.77 4.63 -4.87
C GLN A 131 -14.25 4.37 -4.59
N GLN A 132 -15.14 5.34 -4.84
CA GLN A 132 -16.55 5.14 -4.61
C GLN A 132 -17.15 4.06 -5.53
N VAL A 133 -16.84 4.10 -6.83
CA VAL A 133 -17.32 3.08 -7.79
C VAL A 133 -16.75 1.70 -7.46
N GLY A 134 -15.47 1.63 -7.10
CA GLY A 134 -14.77 0.38 -6.78
C GLY A 134 -15.13 -0.23 -5.42
N LEU A 135 -15.84 0.49 -4.55
CA LEU A 135 -16.39 -0.05 -3.29
C LEU A 135 -17.75 -0.72 -3.50
N THR A 136 -18.58 -0.16 -4.39
CA THR A 136 -19.99 -0.55 -4.50
C THR A 136 -20.24 -1.52 -5.66
N SER A 137 -19.31 -1.66 -6.61
CA SER A 137 -19.48 -2.53 -7.75
C SER A 137 -18.36 -3.57 -7.88
N PRO A 138 -18.68 -4.88 -8.05
CA PRO A 138 -17.68 -5.91 -8.36
C PRO A 138 -17.10 -5.78 -9.78
N LEU A 139 -17.53 -4.76 -10.54
CA LEU A 139 -17.10 -4.50 -11.92
C LEU A 139 -15.59 -4.21 -12.06
N ILE A 140 -14.92 -3.72 -11.02
CA ILE A 140 -13.51 -3.34 -11.08
C ILE A 140 -12.65 -4.39 -10.34
N PRO A 141 -11.79 -5.15 -11.05
CA PRO A 141 -10.83 -6.05 -10.41
C PRO A 141 -9.87 -5.30 -9.49
N ASP A 142 -9.47 -5.92 -8.37
CA ASP A 142 -8.52 -5.33 -7.41
C ASP A 142 -7.21 -4.85 -8.05
N THR A 143 -6.71 -5.60 -9.04
CA THR A 143 -5.49 -5.27 -9.80
C THR A 143 -5.65 -3.97 -10.58
N THR A 144 -6.78 -3.80 -11.25
CA THR A 144 -7.11 -2.58 -12.00
C THR A 144 -7.30 -1.39 -11.07
N ARG A 145 -7.93 -1.60 -9.90
CA ARG A 145 -8.08 -0.54 -8.89
C ARG A 145 -6.71 -0.04 -8.41
N LEU A 146 -5.80 -0.96 -8.07
CA LEU A 146 -4.42 -0.60 -7.66
C LEU A 146 -3.64 0.09 -8.78
N PHE A 147 -3.77 -0.37 -10.02
CA PHE A 147 -3.17 0.26 -11.20
C PHE A 147 -3.62 1.72 -11.35
N LEU A 148 -4.92 1.98 -11.24
CA LEU A 148 -5.51 3.31 -11.37
C LEU A 148 -5.14 4.21 -10.19
N THR A 149 -5.38 3.75 -8.95
CA THR A 149 -5.23 4.61 -7.76
C THR A 149 -3.77 4.77 -7.34
N VAL A 150 -3.06 3.67 -7.12
CA VAL A 150 -1.67 3.72 -6.64
C VAL A 150 -0.70 4.02 -7.78
N GLY A 151 -0.95 3.44 -8.97
CA GLY A 151 -0.13 3.69 -10.14
C GLY A 151 -0.40 5.07 -10.74
N ILE A 152 -1.46 5.20 -11.54
CA ILE A 152 -1.71 6.41 -12.33
C ILE A 152 -1.93 7.64 -11.45
N MET A 153 -2.87 7.60 -10.50
CA MET A 153 -3.13 8.78 -9.65
C MET A 153 -1.94 9.12 -8.75
N GLY A 154 -1.22 8.10 -8.26
CA GLY A 154 0.00 8.30 -7.47
C GLY A 154 1.15 8.95 -8.26
N GLY A 155 1.29 8.66 -9.55
CA GLY A 155 2.27 9.32 -10.43
C GLY A 155 1.81 10.68 -10.97
N LEU A 156 0.50 10.84 -11.18
CA LEU A 156 -0.12 12.06 -11.71
C LEU A 156 -0.14 13.19 -10.67
N THR A 157 -0.52 12.89 -9.44
CA THR A 157 -0.58 13.87 -8.36
C THR A 157 0.78 14.04 -7.69
N THR A 158 1.05 15.23 -7.14
CA THR A 158 2.32 15.50 -6.47
C THR A 158 2.17 16.54 -5.37
N TYR A 159 2.61 16.18 -4.17
CA TYR A 159 2.72 17.11 -3.05
C TYR A 159 4.11 17.76 -2.98
N SER A 160 5.15 17.07 -3.46
CA SER A 160 6.54 17.56 -3.42
C SER A 160 6.75 18.76 -4.35
N SER A 161 6.25 18.70 -5.59
CA SER A 161 6.31 19.85 -6.51
C SER A 161 5.50 21.03 -5.97
N PHE A 162 4.28 20.78 -5.48
CA PHE A 162 3.44 21.80 -4.85
C PHE A 162 4.15 22.52 -3.69
N SER A 163 4.80 21.77 -2.81
CA SER A 163 5.54 22.33 -1.68
C SER A 163 6.74 23.16 -2.13
N TYR A 164 7.51 22.65 -3.10
CA TYR A 164 8.66 23.35 -3.64
C TYR A 164 8.28 24.64 -4.36
N GLU A 165 7.22 24.63 -5.16
CA GLU A 165 6.72 25.82 -5.86
C GLU A 165 6.18 26.87 -4.89
N THR A 166 5.48 26.45 -3.84
CA THR A 166 5.04 27.35 -2.77
C THR A 166 6.22 28.01 -2.07
N LEU A 167 7.25 27.24 -1.71
CA LEU A 167 8.47 27.76 -1.11
C LEU A 167 9.19 28.73 -2.06
N ARG A 168 9.26 28.41 -3.35
CA ARG A 168 9.86 29.28 -4.37
C ARG A 168 9.13 30.62 -4.45
N LEU A 169 7.79 30.61 -4.48
CA LEU A 169 6.98 31.84 -4.49
C LEU A 169 7.24 32.69 -3.24
N ALA A 170 7.28 32.06 -2.05
CA ALA A 170 7.60 32.75 -0.81
C ALA A 170 9.01 33.36 -0.81
N GLN A 171 10.01 32.63 -1.32
CA GLN A 171 11.40 33.12 -1.44
C GLN A 171 11.53 34.31 -2.40
N THR A 172 10.71 34.37 -3.44
CA THR A 172 10.66 35.51 -4.38
C THR A 172 9.89 36.72 -3.83
N GLY A 173 9.37 36.65 -2.60
CA GLY A 173 8.57 37.72 -1.98
C GLY A 173 7.10 37.74 -2.41
N ALA A 174 6.67 36.83 -3.29
CA ALA A 174 5.31 36.71 -3.80
C ALA A 174 4.38 35.97 -2.82
N TRP A 175 4.27 36.48 -1.59
CA TRP A 175 3.50 35.85 -0.51
C TRP A 175 2.02 35.64 -0.83
N GLY A 176 1.41 36.58 -1.56
CA GLY A 176 0.01 36.45 -2.01
C GLY A 176 -0.20 35.22 -2.88
N GLN A 177 0.69 34.97 -3.85
CA GLN A 177 0.62 33.79 -4.71
C GLN A 177 0.96 32.51 -3.96
N ALA A 178 1.91 32.54 -3.01
CA ALA A 178 2.23 31.40 -2.18
C ALA A 178 1.02 30.93 -1.36
N TRP A 179 0.33 31.85 -0.67
CA TRP A 179 -0.89 31.54 0.07
C TRP A 179 -2.02 31.11 -0.85
N ALA A 180 -2.19 31.78 -2.00
CA ALA A 180 -3.18 31.37 -2.99
C ALA A 180 -2.93 29.92 -3.45
N ASN A 181 -1.67 29.54 -3.71
CA ASN A 181 -1.34 28.17 -4.11
C ASN A 181 -1.74 27.15 -3.03
N VAL A 182 -1.42 27.42 -1.77
CA VAL A 182 -1.76 26.53 -0.65
C VAL A 182 -3.27 26.39 -0.49
N LEU A 183 -3.98 27.50 -0.41
CA LEU A 183 -5.41 27.53 -0.15
C LEU A 183 -6.20 26.96 -1.33
N LEU A 184 -5.91 27.40 -2.55
CA LEU A 184 -6.60 26.91 -3.75
C LEU A 184 -6.35 25.43 -3.96
N THR A 185 -5.09 24.98 -3.91
CA THR A 185 -4.78 23.56 -4.13
C THR A 185 -5.49 22.70 -3.10
N THR A 186 -5.39 23.04 -1.81
CA THR A 186 -5.99 22.25 -0.74
C THR A 186 -7.52 22.26 -0.82
N ALA A 187 -8.13 23.44 -0.90
CA ALA A 187 -9.58 23.57 -0.91
C ALA A 187 -10.20 22.94 -2.15
N LEU A 188 -9.63 23.17 -3.34
CA LEU A 188 -10.12 22.59 -4.59
C LEU A 188 -9.95 21.08 -4.58
N CYS A 189 -8.78 20.54 -4.20
CA CYS A 189 -8.56 19.09 -4.17
C CYS A 189 -9.54 18.38 -3.22
N LEU A 190 -9.76 18.93 -2.02
CA LEU A 190 -10.75 18.38 -1.09
C LEU A 190 -12.17 18.46 -1.68
N GLY A 191 -12.57 19.64 -2.17
CA GLY A 191 -13.88 19.89 -2.73
C GLY A 191 -14.21 18.97 -3.92
N VAL A 192 -13.30 18.84 -4.88
CA VAL A 192 -13.50 17.96 -6.05
C VAL A 192 -13.40 16.49 -5.70
N CYS A 193 -12.66 16.10 -4.65
CA CYS A 193 -12.65 14.73 -4.15
C CYS A 193 -14.04 14.35 -3.62
N PHE A 194 -14.67 15.21 -2.81
CA PHE A 194 -16.05 15.02 -2.36
C PHE A 194 -17.03 14.97 -3.53
N LEU A 195 -16.85 15.85 -4.53
CA LEU A 195 -17.65 15.82 -5.76
C LEU A 195 -17.48 14.49 -6.50
N GLY A 196 -16.25 13.98 -6.64
CA GLY A 196 -15.96 12.69 -7.27
C GLY A 196 -16.67 11.54 -6.55
N VAL A 197 -16.67 11.55 -5.22
CA VAL A 197 -17.44 10.59 -4.41
C VAL A 197 -18.95 10.72 -4.68
N GLY A 198 -19.49 11.95 -4.69
CA GLY A 198 -20.90 12.20 -4.98
C GLY A 198 -21.33 11.69 -6.36
N VAL A 199 -20.52 11.97 -7.39
CA VAL A 199 -20.73 11.47 -8.75
C VAL A 199 -20.63 9.95 -8.79
N GLY A 200 -19.66 9.35 -8.11
CA GLY A 200 -19.52 7.90 -8.02
C GLY A 200 -20.74 7.23 -7.38
N ARG A 201 -21.32 7.85 -6.34
CA ARG A 201 -22.58 7.40 -5.73
C ARG A 201 -23.75 7.49 -6.68
N ALA A 202 -23.87 8.60 -7.42
CA ALA A 202 -24.94 8.75 -8.40
C ALA A 202 -24.86 7.70 -9.52
N ILE A 203 -23.65 7.42 -10.02
CA ILE A 203 -23.43 6.41 -11.08
C ILE A 203 -23.79 5.00 -10.59
N VAL A 204 -23.44 4.64 -9.35
CA VAL A 204 -23.76 3.30 -8.83
C VAL A 204 -25.21 3.22 -8.37
N GLY A 205 -25.74 4.25 -7.72
CA GLY A 205 -27.13 4.31 -7.29
C GLY A 205 -28.12 4.30 -8.45
N ALA A 206 -27.74 4.85 -9.62
CA ALA A 206 -28.54 4.73 -10.84
C ALA A 206 -28.49 3.35 -11.52
N ARG A 207 -27.65 2.43 -11.04
CA ARG A 207 -27.47 1.07 -11.59
C ARG A 207 -28.08 -0.05 -10.75
N LEU A 208 -28.59 0.25 -9.56
CA LEU A 208 -29.30 -0.67 -8.67
C LEU A 208 -30.81 -0.42 -8.75
#